data_AF-A0A7C3AA46-F1
#
_entry.id   AF-A0A7C3AA46-F1
#
_cell.length_a   1.000
_cell.length_b   1.000
_cell.length_c   1.000
_cell.angle_alpha   90.00
_cell.angle_beta   90.00
_cell.angle_gamma   90.00
#
_symmetry.space_group_name_H-M   'P 1'
#
loop_
_entity.id
_entity.type
_entity.pdbx_description
1 polymer ?
#
loop_
_entity_poly.entity_id
_entity_poly.type
_entity_poly.pdbx_seq_one_letter_code
_entity_poly.pdbx_strand_id
1 'polypeptide(L)'
;MTLNDQQEQRLAKLRSLREQGIDPYPPRCTRTNSAAEAIERFQRIEASLGDEPDPEAISVAGRVVAIRDLGRIIFSHIRDGSGAIQIYLRRDLLGDERFAWFKRFIDLNDFVEAQGNLFRTRTGEISVQVTGFRLLSKALNPPPDKWHGLSDVETRYRQRYVDLLANDETRRIFVVRANLVRALRRYLDERGFLEVETPTLQPLYGGAAARPFTTYYHAL
;
A
#
# COMPACT_ATOMS: atom_id res chain seq x y z
N MET A 1 7.37 -3.85 26.41
CA MET A 1 7.46 -4.92 25.40
C MET A 1 8.88 -4.95 24.89
N THR A 2 9.55 -6.10 25.00
CA THR A 2 10.86 -6.32 24.38
C THR A 2 10.67 -6.43 22.87
N LEU A 3 11.51 -5.73 22.11
CA LEU A 3 11.51 -5.83 20.65
C LEU A 3 12.18 -7.14 20.25
N ASN A 4 11.77 -7.71 19.11
CA ASN A 4 12.54 -8.79 18.50
C ASN A 4 13.71 -8.24 17.67
N ASP A 5 14.66 -9.10 17.31
CA ASP A 5 15.88 -8.71 16.59
C ASP A 5 15.61 -7.90 15.31
N GLN A 6 14.56 -8.27 14.55
CA GLN A 6 14.21 -7.54 13.32
C GLN A 6 13.65 -6.14 13.61
N GLN A 7 12.85 -6.01 14.67
CA GLN A 7 12.33 -4.72 15.11
C GLN A 7 13.46 -3.84 15.66
N GLU A 8 14.41 -4.40 16.40
CA GLU A 8 15.59 -3.68 16.88
C GLU A 8 16.46 -3.17 15.72
N GLN A 9 16.73 -4.02 14.73
CA GLN A 9 17.48 -3.62 13.54
C GLN A 9 16.77 -2.50 12.76
N ARG A 10 15.45 -2.61 12.57
CA ARG A 10 14.65 -1.58 11.88
C ARG A 10 14.59 -0.28 12.69
N LEU A 11 14.54 -0.36 14.01
CA LEU A 11 14.60 0.80 14.89
C LEU A 11 15.97 1.48 14.85
N ALA A 12 17.06 0.72 14.79
CA ALA A 12 18.41 1.26 14.61
C ALA A 12 18.55 2.00 13.27
N LYS A 13 18.02 1.43 12.18
CA LYS A 13 17.94 2.12 10.87
C LYS A 13 17.15 3.42 10.97
N LEU A 14 15.99 3.41 11.64
CA LEU A 14 15.16 4.59 11.86
C LEU A 14 15.91 5.70 12.61
N ARG A 15 16.63 5.35 13.68
CA ARG A 15 17.46 6.31 14.43
C ARG A 15 18.56 6.92 13.56
N SER A 16 19.28 6.08 12.80
CA SER A 16 20.32 6.54 11.87
C SER A 16 19.77 7.46 10.77
N LEU A 17 18.56 7.21 10.27
CA LEU A 17 17.90 8.11 9.32
C LEU A 17 17.69 9.51 9.92
N ARG A 18 17.21 9.58 11.17
CA ARG A 18 16.99 10.85 11.87
C ARG A 18 18.30 11.59 12.15
N GLU A 19 19.36 10.87 12.52
CA GLU A 19 20.70 11.44 12.73
C GLU A 19 21.26 12.06 11.44
N GLN A 20 20.91 11.51 10.28
CA GLN A 20 21.25 12.07 8.96
C GLN A 20 20.33 13.22 8.53
N GLY A 21 19.40 13.67 9.40
CA GLY A 21 18.43 14.70 9.07
C GLY A 21 17.31 14.25 8.11
N ILE A 22 17.16 12.95 7.89
CA ILE A 22 16.12 12.38 7.03
C ILE A 22 14.90 12.06 7.89
N ASP A 23 13.77 12.71 7.60
CA ASP A 23 12.49 12.38 8.23
C ASP A 23 11.98 11.03 7.69
N PRO A 24 11.84 9.97 8.53
CA PRO A 24 11.31 8.69 8.10
C PRO A 24 9.78 8.70 7.90
N TYR A 25 9.10 9.79 8.25
CA TYR A 25 7.64 9.95 8.18
C TYR A 25 7.22 11.32 7.62
N PRO A 26 7.65 11.68 6.39
CA PRO A 26 7.33 12.97 5.81
C PRO A 26 5.82 13.17 5.63
N PRO A 27 5.30 14.39 5.81
CA PRO A 27 3.85 14.66 5.81
C PRO A 27 3.22 14.64 4.42
N ARG A 28 4.02 14.70 3.34
CA ARG A 28 3.53 14.82 1.96
C ARG A 28 4.24 13.87 1.02
N CYS A 29 3.49 13.30 0.11
CA CYS A 29 3.95 12.55 -1.06
C CYS A 29 3.53 13.31 -2.33
N THR A 30 4.36 13.28 -3.37
CA THR A 30 4.14 13.89 -4.68
C THR A 30 3.75 12.83 -5.72
N ARG A 31 2.83 11.92 -5.37
CA ARG A 31 2.34 10.86 -6.26
C ARG A 31 1.53 11.47 -7.41
N THR A 32 1.88 11.13 -8.65
CA THR A 32 1.12 11.52 -9.85
C THR A 32 0.19 10.42 -10.34
N ASN A 33 0.56 9.15 -10.11
CA ASN A 33 -0.17 7.99 -10.59
C ASN A 33 -0.26 6.91 -9.51
N SER A 34 -1.39 6.21 -9.48
CA SER A 34 -1.46 4.89 -8.87
C SER A 34 -0.71 3.86 -9.74
N ALA A 35 -0.41 2.70 -9.17
CA ALA A 35 0.26 1.60 -9.89
C ALA A 35 -0.54 1.18 -11.14
N ALA A 36 -1.86 1.02 -11.02
CA ALA A 36 -2.72 0.64 -12.14
C ALA A 36 -2.77 1.72 -13.22
N GLU A 37 -2.93 3.00 -12.84
CA GLU A 37 -2.95 4.12 -13.79
C GLU A 37 -1.62 4.24 -14.55
N ALA A 38 -0.48 4.02 -13.88
CA ALA A 38 0.84 4.04 -14.50
C ALA A 38 0.99 2.91 -15.53
N ILE A 39 0.53 1.71 -15.20
CA ILE A 39 0.54 0.55 -16.12
C ILE A 39 -0.35 0.81 -17.34
N GLU A 40 -1.59 1.23 -17.11
CA GLU A 40 -2.57 1.51 -18.18
C GLU A 40 -2.10 2.66 -19.08
N ARG A 41 -1.50 3.69 -18.50
CA ARG A 41 -0.87 4.78 -19.25
C ARG A 41 0.21 4.25 -20.18
N PHE A 42 1.16 3.46 -19.67
CA PHE A 42 2.25 2.93 -20.50
C PHE A 42 1.74 2.04 -21.64
N GLN A 43 0.78 1.15 -21.34
CA GLN A 43 0.18 0.26 -22.34
C GLN A 43 -0.45 1.01 -23.53
N ARG A 44 -0.96 2.23 -23.31
CA ARG A 44 -1.52 3.05 -24.39
C ARG A 44 -0.48 3.68 -25.31
N ILE A 45 0.74 3.91 -24.82
CA ILE A 45 1.76 4.66 -25.55
C ILE A 45 2.94 3.78 -26.01
N GLU A 46 3.11 2.58 -25.45
CA GLU A 46 4.31 1.75 -25.68
C GLU A 46 4.54 1.41 -27.15
N ALA A 47 3.47 1.20 -27.93
CA ALA A 47 3.56 0.92 -29.36
C ALA A 47 4.22 2.06 -30.17
N SER A 48 4.20 3.29 -29.64
CA SER A 48 4.79 4.48 -30.26
C SER A 48 6.22 4.78 -29.79
N LEU A 49 6.67 4.14 -28.69
CA LEU A 49 7.97 4.40 -28.06
C LEU A 49 9.07 3.42 -28.53
N GLY A 50 8.69 2.25 -29.04
CA GLY A 50 9.65 1.18 -29.33
C GLY A 50 10.26 0.63 -28.02
N ASP A 51 11.59 0.54 -27.96
CA ASP A 51 12.33 0.08 -26.77
C ASP A 51 12.71 1.21 -25.80
N GLU A 52 12.35 2.46 -26.11
CA GLU A 52 12.70 3.62 -25.29
C GLU A 52 11.73 3.80 -24.09
N PRO A 53 12.19 4.37 -22.97
CA PRO A 53 11.31 4.77 -21.88
C PRO A 53 10.30 5.86 -22.28
N ASP A 54 9.17 5.93 -21.58
CA ASP A 54 8.23 7.06 -21.64
C ASP A 54 8.99 8.35 -21.31
N PRO A 55 8.99 9.37 -22.19
CA PRO A 55 9.69 10.63 -21.93
C PRO A 55 9.10 11.40 -20.74
N GLU A 56 7.84 11.17 -20.39
CA GLU A 56 7.23 11.82 -19.23
C GLU A 56 7.56 11.07 -17.94
N ALA A 57 8.16 11.78 -17.00
CA ALA A 57 8.42 11.24 -15.67
C ALA A 57 7.13 11.19 -14.85
N ILE A 58 6.95 10.10 -14.11
CA ILE A 58 5.86 9.90 -13.17
C ILE A 58 6.41 9.70 -11.75
N SER A 59 5.51 9.82 -10.77
CA SER A 59 5.76 9.49 -9.38
C SER A 59 4.73 8.49 -8.89
N VAL A 60 5.19 7.33 -8.43
CA VAL A 60 4.38 6.28 -7.82
C VAL A 60 4.74 6.14 -6.35
N ALA A 61 3.78 5.77 -5.52
CA ALA A 61 4.02 5.53 -4.10
C ALA A 61 3.29 4.28 -3.64
N GLY A 62 3.96 3.47 -2.84
CA GLY A 62 3.40 2.20 -2.38
C GLY A 62 4.27 1.52 -1.34
N ARG A 63 3.75 0.43 -0.81
CA ARG A 63 4.44 -0.43 0.12
C ARG A 63 5.39 -1.37 -0.61
N VAL A 64 6.64 -1.47 -0.16
CA VAL A 64 7.63 -2.40 -0.67
C VAL A 64 7.23 -3.83 -0.30
N VAL A 65 6.90 -4.65 -1.30
CA VAL A 65 6.46 -6.05 -1.12
C VAL A 65 7.50 -7.06 -1.57
N ALA A 66 8.45 -6.66 -2.41
CA ALA A 66 9.58 -7.49 -2.83
C ALA A 66 10.81 -6.62 -3.11
N ILE A 67 12.00 -7.14 -2.81
CA ILE A 67 13.30 -6.54 -3.17
C ILE A 67 14.19 -7.68 -3.68
N ARG A 68 14.79 -7.47 -4.86
CA ARG A 68 15.76 -8.37 -5.51
C ARG A 68 16.99 -7.56 -5.87
N ASP A 69 18.08 -7.76 -5.13
CA ASP A 69 19.37 -7.12 -5.35
C ASP A 69 20.25 -7.97 -6.28
N LEU A 70 20.69 -7.39 -7.40
CA LEU A 70 21.56 -8.01 -8.40
C LEU A 70 22.90 -7.25 -8.51
N GLY A 71 23.38 -6.69 -7.40
CA GLY A 71 24.66 -5.99 -7.34
C GLY A 71 24.54 -4.53 -7.77
N ARG A 72 24.60 -4.25 -9.08
CA ARG A 72 24.50 -2.88 -9.64
C ARG A 72 23.06 -2.44 -9.95
N ILE A 73 22.12 -3.35 -9.81
CA ILE A 73 20.71 -3.20 -10.12
C ILE A 73 19.89 -3.72 -8.95
N ILE A 74 18.77 -3.07 -8.65
CA ILE A 74 17.74 -3.58 -7.73
C ILE A 74 16.40 -3.54 -8.45
N PHE A 75 15.71 -4.68 -8.44
CA PHE A 75 14.29 -4.74 -8.78
C PHE A 75 13.50 -4.80 -7.48
N SER A 76 12.52 -3.92 -7.32
CA SER A 76 11.62 -3.93 -6.17
C SER A 76 10.19 -3.79 -6.66
N HIS A 77 9.24 -4.39 -5.95
CA HIS A 77 7.82 -4.20 -6.22
C HIS A 77 7.23 -3.32 -5.13
N ILE A 78 6.52 -2.27 -5.54
CA ILE A 78 5.71 -1.46 -4.63
C ILE A 78 4.24 -1.69 -4.93
N ARG A 79 3.43 -1.79 -3.87
CA ARG A 79 2.00 -2.04 -3.94
C ARG A 79 1.22 -0.90 -3.31
N ASP A 80 0.21 -0.41 -4.03
CA ASP A 80 -0.73 0.59 -3.54
C ASP A 80 -2.17 0.02 -3.51
N GLY A 81 -3.15 0.91 -3.34
CA GLY A 81 -4.56 0.55 -3.34
C GLY A 81 -5.13 0.21 -4.72
N SER A 82 -4.34 0.22 -5.79
CA SER A 82 -4.79 -0.13 -7.14
C SER A 82 -4.16 -1.44 -7.62
N GLY A 83 -2.90 -1.70 -7.23
CA GLY A 83 -2.16 -2.87 -7.68
C GLY A 83 -0.70 -2.81 -7.26
N ALA A 84 0.16 -3.54 -7.97
CA ALA A 84 1.60 -3.50 -7.78
C ALA A 84 2.30 -3.05 -9.07
N ILE A 85 3.42 -2.35 -8.93
CA ILE A 85 4.28 -1.94 -10.03
C ILE A 85 5.73 -2.20 -9.65
N GLN A 86 6.54 -2.62 -10.64
CA GLN A 86 7.96 -2.81 -10.46
C GLN A 86 8.68 -1.44 -10.51
N ILE A 87 9.59 -1.21 -9.57
CA ILE A 87 10.56 -0.13 -9.60
C ILE A 87 11.94 -0.72 -9.88
N TYR A 88 12.66 -0.07 -10.77
CA TYR A 88 13.95 -0.51 -11.28
C TYR A 88 15.01 0.55 -10.94
N LEU A 89 15.90 0.21 -10.02
CA LEU A 89 16.95 1.09 -9.54
C LEU A 89 18.28 0.62 -10.13
N ARG A 90 19.04 1.54 -10.72
CA ARG A 90 20.40 1.28 -11.21
C ARG A 90 21.40 2.21 -10.54
N ARG A 91 22.57 1.66 -10.22
CA ARG A 91 23.67 2.41 -9.59
C ARG A 91 24.19 3.56 -10.45
N ASP A 92 24.30 3.35 -11.76
CA ASP A 92 24.80 4.37 -12.70
C ASP A 92 23.85 5.56 -12.88
N LEU A 93 22.55 5.35 -12.74
CA LEU A 93 21.55 6.42 -12.82
C LEU A 93 21.37 7.18 -11.50
N LEU A 94 21.38 6.46 -10.37
CA LEU A 94 21.14 7.06 -9.05
C LEU A 94 22.40 7.59 -8.37
N GLY A 95 23.57 7.14 -8.82
CA GLY A 95 24.84 7.36 -8.14
C GLY A 95 25.05 6.43 -6.96
N ASP A 96 26.32 6.27 -6.57
CA ASP A 96 26.77 5.30 -5.57
C ASP A 96 26.12 5.52 -4.20
N GLU A 97 26.05 6.77 -3.76
CA GLU A 97 25.54 7.12 -2.43
C GLU A 97 24.05 6.80 -2.29
N ARG A 98 23.21 7.29 -3.21
CA ARG A 98 21.75 7.08 -3.17
C ARG A 98 21.41 5.60 -3.39
N PHE A 99 22.12 4.90 -4.28
CA PHE A 99 21.91 3.47 -4.49
C PHE A 99 22.28 2.65 -3.25
N ALA A 100 23.41 2.94 -2.62
CA ALA A 100 23.82 2.28 -1.36
C ALA A 100 22.86 2.61 -0.21
N TRP A 101 22.34 3.84 -0.17
CA TRP A 101 21.34 4.27 0.79
C TRP A 101 20.07 3.41 0.67
N PHE A 102 19.56 3.20 -0.55
CA PHE A 102 18.36 2.38 -0.77
C PHE A 102 18.56 0.97 -0.21
N LYS A 103 19.69 0.33 -0.55
CA LYS A 103 20.04 -1.01 -0.06
C LYS A 103 20.10 -1.11 1.46
N ARG A 104 20.64 -0.08 2.11
CA ARG A 104 20.84 -0.07 3.56
C ARG A 104 19.54 0.18 4.32
N PHE A 105 18.73 1.12 3.85
CA PHE A 105 17.64 1.70 4.64
C PHE A 105 16.24 1.23 4.26
N ILE A 106 16.01 0.79 3.03
CA ILE A 106 14.70 0.30 2.61
C ILE A 106 14.56 -1.19 2.92
N ASP A 107 13.48 -1.53 3.61
CA ASP A 107 13.10 -2.89 3.96
C ASP A 107 11.71 -3.22 3.40
N LEU A 108 11.38 -4.52 3.36
CA LEU A 108 10.00 -4.95 3.12
C LEU A 108 9.05 -4.28 4.12
N ASN A 109 7.83 -4.00 3.67
CA ASN A 109 6.79 -3.23 4.35
C ASN A 109 6.99 -1.72 4.45
N ASP A 110 8.16 -1.16 4.13
CA ASP A 110 8.31 0.29 4.08
C ASP A 110 7.40 0.89 2.99
N PHE A 111 6.91 2.11 3.21
CA PHE A 111 6.31 2.88 2.13
C PHE A 111 7.35 3.77 1.49
N VAL A 112 7.42 3.73 0.17
CA VAL A 112 8.33 4.55 -0.61
C VAL A 112 7.60 5.27 -1.73
N GLU A 113 8.15 6.39 -2.12
CA GLU A 113 7.87 7.10 -3.36
C GLU A 113 9.02 6.84 -4.33
N ALA A 114 8.69 6.55 -5.58
CA ALA A 114 9.65 6.35 -6.67
C ALA A 114 9.24 7.23 -7.85
N GLN A 115 10.19 8.02 -8.32
CA GLN A 115 10.07 8.94 -9.43
C GLN A 115 10.94 8.46 -10.58
N GLY A 116 10.43 8.57 -11.80
CA GLY A 116 11.16 8.16 -12.99
C GLY A 116 10.25 7.89 -14.18
N ASN A 117 10.81 7.22 -15.17
CA ASN A 117 10.18 7.02 -16.47
C ASN A 117 9.68 5.58 -16.59
N LEU A 118 8.51 5.39 -17.19
CA LEU A 118 7.96 4.06 -17.44
C LEU A 118 8.71 3.39 -18.60
N PHE A 119 9.03 2.12 -18.47
CA PHE A 119 9.60 1.34 -19.57
C PHE A 119 9.22 -0.13 -19.42
N ARG A 120 9.43 -0.93 -20.47
CA ARG A 120 9.27 -2.38 -20.43
C ARG A 120 10.63 -3.05 -20.28
N THR A 121 10.75 -3.90 -19.26
CA THR A 121 11.96 -4.70 -19.07
C THR A 121 12.07 -5.79 -20.13
N ARG A 122 13.26 -6.38 -20.29
CA ARG A 122 13.50 -7.52 -21.20
C ARG A 122 12.62 -8.75 -20.89
N THR A 123 12.18 -8.89 -19.65
CA THR A 123 11.25 -9.95 -19.22
C THR A 123 9.78 -9.60 -19.48
N GLY A 124 9.50 -8.45 -20.12
CA GLY A 124 8.16 -8.02 -20.51
C GLY A 124 7.38 -7.26 -19.44
N GLU A 125 7.97 -7.01 -18.27
CA GLU A 125 7.28 -6.35 -17.15
C GLU A 125 7.43 -4.82 -17.21
N ILE A 126 6.30 -4.10 -17.14
CA ILE A 126 6.25 -2.63 -17.08
C ILE A 126 6.81 -2.17 -15.74
N SER A 127 7.78 -1.27 -15.80
CA SER A 127 8.58 -0.84 -14.65
C SER A 127 8.83 0.65 -14.67
N VAL A 128 9.04 1.24 -13.49
CA VAL A 128 9.53 2.62 -13.35
C VAL A 128 11.05 2.58 -13.26
N GLN A 129 11.75 3.14 -14.23
CA GLN A 129 13.19 3.39 -14.17
C GLN A 129 13.45 4.56 -13.22
N VAL A 130 13.90 4.27 -12.01
CA VAL A 130 13.94 5.22 -10.91
C VAL A 130 15.09 6.21 -11.07
N THR A 131 14.77 7.49 -11.18
CA THR A 131 15.71 8.62 -11.14
C THR A 131 15.75 9.28 -9.76
N GLY A 132 14.69 9.10 -8.96
CA GLY A 132 14.63 9.59 -7.59
C GLY A 132 13.70 8.76 -6.74
N PHE A 133 13.98 8.66 -5.44
CA PHE A 133 13.09 7.99 -4.49
C PHE A 133 13.13 8.66 -3.12
N ARG A 134 12.12 8.37 -2.32
CA ARG A 134 12.00 8.85 -0.94
C ARG A 134 11.29 7.82 -0.06
N LEU A 135 11.77 7.66 1.17
CA LEU A 135 11.06 6.91 2.21
C LEU A 135 9.89 7.75 2.72
N LEU A 136 8.69 7.16 2.74
CA LEU A 136 7.46 7.81 3.22
C LEU A 136 7.04 7.31 4.61
N SER A 137 7.32 6.04 4.90
CA SER A 137 7.04 5.48 6.23
C SER A 137 7.93 4.27 6.48
N LYS A 138 8.77 4.38 7.51
CA LYS A 138 9.57 3.25 7.99
C LYS A 138 8.69 2.25 8.74
N ALA A 139 8.66 1.00 8.27
CA ALA A 139 8.01 -0.10 8.94
C ALA A 139 8.96 -0.71 9.98
N LEU A 140 8.53 -0.72 11.24
CA LEU A 140 9.24 -1.39 12.34
C LEU A 140 8.90 -2.88 12.41
N ASN A 141 7.68 -3.25 12.01
CA ASN A 141 7.26 -4.64 11.97
C ASN A 141 7.57 -5.26 10.60
N PRO A 142 8.21 -6.44 10.57
CA PRO A 142 8.42 -7.18 9.32
C PRO A 142 7.08 -7.63 8.72
N PRO A 143 7.06 -7.98 7.41
CA PRO A 143 5.89 -8.61 6.83
C PRO A 143 5.54 -9.92 7.53
N PRO A 144 4.25 -10.29 7.60
CA PRO A 144 3.85 -11.63 7.98
C PRO A 144 4.42 -12.64 6.97
N ASP A 145 4.54 -13.91 7.39
CA ASP A 145 5.19 -14.93 6.60
C ASP A 145 4.54 -15.10 5.21
N LYS A 146 5.37 -15.04 4.16
CA LYS A 146 4.89 -14.91 2.76
C LYS A 146 4.27 -16.19 2.21
N TRP A 147 4.67 -17.35 2.74
CA TRP A 147 4.37 -18.65 2.13
C TRP A 147 3.00 -19.20 2.49
N HIS A 148 2.50 -18.86 3.68
CA HIS A 148 1.22 -19.38 4.17
C HIS A 148 0.13 -18.30 4.25
N GLY A 149 0.47 -17.06 3.92
CA GLY A 149 -0.35 -15.90 4.27
C GLY A 149 -0.55 -15.82 5.78
N LEU A 150 -1.39 -14.87 6.22
CA LEU A 150 -1.87 -14.90 7.60
C LEU A 150 -3.03 -15.91 7.64
N SER A 151 -2.77 -17.14 8.12
CA SER A 151 -3.74 -18.24 8.14
C SER A 151 -4.59 -18.27 9.42
N ASP A 152 -4.03 -17.88 10.55
CA ASP A 152 -4.72 -17.86 11.85
C ASP A 152 -5.92 -16.89 11.83
N VAL A 153 -7.12 -17.45 11.94
CA VAL A 153 -8.39 -16.72 11.80
C VAL A 153 -8.54 -15.67 12.90
N GLU A 154 -8.13 -15.98 14.13
CA GLU A 154 -8.23 -15.03 15.23
C GLU A 154 -7.34 -13.81 15.00
N THR A 155 -6.08 -14.03 14.62
CA THR A 155 -5.13 -12.95 14.29
C THR A 155 -5.62 -12.15 13.10
N ARG A 156 -6.17 -12.77 12.05
CA ARG A 156 -6.76 -12.04 10.91
C ARG A 156 -7.89 -11.09 11.34
N TYR A 157 -8.72 -11.53 12.29
CA TYR A 157 -9.85 -10.74 12.75
C TYR A 157 -9.43 -9.63 13.73
N ARG A 158 -8.46 -9.90 14.62
CA ARG A 158 -7.91 -8.90 15.54
C ARG A 158 -7.00 -7.88 14.85
N GLN A 159 -6.22 -8.33 13.87
CA GLN A 159 -5.24 -7.52 13.14
C GLN A 159 -5.61 -7.42 11.67
N ARG A 160 -6.80 -6.89 11.39
CA ARG A 160 -7.33 -6.77 10.03
C ARG A 160 -6.38 -6.06 9.07
N TYR A 161 -5.58 -5.10 9.55
CA TYR A 161 -4.59 -4.39 8.74
C TYR A 161 -3.46 -5.31 8.23
N VAL A 162 -3.08 -6.35 9.00
CA VAL A 162 -2.12 -7.38 8.57
C VAL A 162 -2.77 -8.34 7.59
N ASP A 163 -4.02 -8.73 7.83
CA ASP A 163 -4.78 -9.60 6.93
C ASP A 163 -4.98 -8.96 5.55
N LEU A 164 -5.37 -7.68 5.50
CA LEU A 164 -5.51 -6.93 4.25
C LEU A 164 -4.18 -6.75 3.50
N LEU A 165 -3.06 -6.82 4.21
CA LEU A 165 -1.73 -6.77 3.63
C LEU A 165 -1.31 -8.13 3.05
N ALA A 166 -1.57 -9.22 3.77
CA ALA A 166 -1.13 -10.57 3.41
C ALA A 166 -2.06 -11.27 2.41
N ASN A 167 -3.36 -10.98 2.45
CA ASN A 167 -4.39 -11.73 1.75
C ASN A 167 -5.17 -10.83 0.77
N ASP A 168 -4.83 -10.92 -0.52
CA ASP A 168 -5.51 -10.17 -1.59
C ASP A 168 -7.00 -10.52 -1.72
N GLU A 169 -7.37 -11.76 -1.41
CA GLU A 169 -8.76 -12.20 -1.37
C GLU A 169 -9.58 -11.48 -0.30
N THR A 170 -9.04 -11.34 0.93
CA THR A 170 -9.70 -10.56 1.99
C THR A 170 -9.98 -9.15 1.47
N ARG A 171 -9.01 -8.51 0.81
CA ARG A 171 -9.18 -7.17 0.26
C ARG A 171 -10.31 -7.11 -0.78
N ARG A 172 -10.38 -8.09 -1.69
CA ARG A 172 -11.48 -8.18 -2.68
C ARG A 172 -12.85 -8.30 -2.01
N ILE A 173 -12.98 -9.07 -0.94
CA ILE A 173 -14.24 -9.20 -0.19
C ILE A 173 -14.74 -7.84 0.31
N PHE A 174 -13.84 -7.00 0.86
CA PHE A 174 -14.23 -5.65 1.32
C PHE A 174 -14.61 -4.72 0.17
N VAL A 175 -13.93 -4.79 -0.97
CA VAL A 175 -14.30 -4.04 -2.17
C VAL A 175 -15.68 -4.45 -2.66
N VAL A 176 -15.96 -5.76 -2.75
CA VAL A 176 -17.27 -6.29 -3.14
C VAL A 176 -18.37 -5.84 -2.17
N ARG A 177 -18.12 -5.90 -0.86
CA ARG A 177 -19.07 -5.41 0.16
C ARG A 177 -19.41 -3.93 -0.05
N ALA A 178 -18.41 -3.08 -0.27
CA ALA A 178 -18.64 -1.65 -0.50
C ALA A 178 -19.44 -1.40 -1.79
N ASN A 179 -19.14 -2.14 -2.85
CA ASN A 179 -19.86 -2.05 -4.12
C ASN A 179 -21.30 -2.55 -4.01
N LEU A 180 -21.55 -3.61 -3.23
CA LEU A 180 -22.88 -4.14 -2.98
C LEU A 180 -23.76 -3.10 -2.26
N VAL A 181 -23.25 -2.47 -1.20
CA VAL A 181 -24.00 -1.41 -0.49
C VAL A 181 -24.30 -0.24 -1.42
N ARG A 182 -23.32 0.17 -2.24
CA ARG A 182 -23.52 1.24 -3.24
C ARG A 182 -24.58 0.86 -4.28
N ALA A 183 -24.56 -0.36 -4.78
CA ALA A 183 -25.53 -0.84 -5.76
C ALA A 183 -26.94 -0.90 -5.18
N LEU A 184 -27.08 -1.34 -3.92
CA LEU A 184 -28.36 -1.37 -3.21
C LEU A 184 -28.95 0.03 -3.05
N ARG A 185 -28.15 1.00 -2.61
CA ARG A 185 -28.59 2.41 -2.50
C ARG A 185 -29.12 2.93 -3.82
N ARG A 186 -28.30 2.87 -4.87
CA ARG A 186 -28.68 3.31 -6.22
C ARG A 186 -29.98 2.65 -6.70
N TYR A 187 -30.14 1.35 -6.49
CA TYR A 187 -31.35 0.62 -6.89
C TYR A 187 -32.63 1.16 -6.21
N LEU A 188 -32.54 1.52 -4.93
CA LEU A 188 -33.64 2.09 -4.15
C LEU A 188 -33.90 3.56 -4.53
N ASP A 189 -32.83 4.34 -4.71
CA ASP A 189 -32.90 5.75 -5.13
C ASP A 189 -33.60 5.90 -6.50
N GLU A 190 -33.25 5.05 -7.47
CA GLU A 190 -33.88 5.00 -8.80
C GLU A 190 -35.39 4.68 -8.75
N ARG A 191 -35.89 4.20 -7.62
CA ARG A 191 -37.31 3.89 -7.36
C ARG A 191 -38.00 4.92 -6.47
N GLY A 192 -37.33 6.02 -6.12
CA GLY A 192 -37.90 7.09 -5.31
C GLY A 192 -37.97 6.78 -3.82
N PHE A 193 -37.21 5.78 -3.33
CA PHE A 193 -37.03 5.61 -1.89
C PHE A 193 -36.14 6.72 -1.33
N LEU A 194 -36.37 7.09 -0.06
CA LEU A 194 -35.59 8.08 0.66
C LEU A 194 -34.78 7.38 1.77
N GLU A 195 -33.45 7.47 1.73
CA GLU A 195 -32.57 6.98 2.81
C GLU A 195 -32.72 7.89 4.05
N VAL A 196 -32.98 7.30 5.22
CA VAL A 196 -33.12 8.00 6.51
C VAL A 196 -32.30 7.31 7.58
N GLU A 197 -31.76 8.08 8.53
CA GLU A 197 -31.09 7.56 9.72
C GLU A 197 -32.06 7.57 10.90
N THR A 198 -32.12 6.47 11.65
CA THR A 198 -33.00 6.34 12.83
C THR A 198 -32.17 6.05 14.10
N PRO A 199 -32.66 6.42 15.30
CA PRO A 199 -31.88 6.25 16.53
C PRO A 199 -31.48 4.79 16.78
N THR A 200 -30.19 4.55 17.00
CA THR A 200 -29.66 3.21 17.35
C THR A 200 -29.86 2.89 18.84
N LEU A 201 -29.67 3.88 19.72
CA LEU A 201 -29.99 3.76 21.15
C LEU A 201 -31.46 4.11 21.37
N GLN A 202 -32.24 3.17 21.90
CA GLN A 202 -33.68 3.31 22.09
C GLN A 202 -34.06 2.90 23.51
N PRO A 203 -35.01 3.61 24.17
CA PRO A 203 -35.49 3.23 25.50
C PRO A 203 -36.31 1.93 25.48
N LEU A 204 -36.91 1.61 24.33
CA LEU A 204 -37.65 0.39 24.07
C LEU A 204 -37.15 -0.20 22.75
N TYR A 205 -36.78 -1.48 22.75
CA TYR A 205 -36.35 -2.20 21.55
C TYR A 205 -37.52 -3.01 20.97
N GLY A 206 -37.63 -3.07 19.64
CA GLY A 206 -38.68 -3.78 18.92
C GLY A 206 -38.29 -4.05 17.46
N GLY A 207 -39.22 -4.59 16.66
CA GLY A 207 -39.02 -4.84 15.22
C GLY A 207 -38.38 -6.18 14.86
N ALA A 208 -37.86 -6.92 15.83
CA ALA A 208 -37.38 -8.30 15.67
C ALA A 208 -37.42 -9.08 16.99
N ALA A 209 -37.51 -10.42 16.92
CA ALA A 209 -37.41 -11.30 18.08
C ALA A 209 -35.93 -11.64 18.36
N ALA A 210 -35.24 -10.77 19.10
CA ALA A 210 -33.83 -10.93 19.45
C ALA A 210 -33.52 -10.42 20.86
N ARG A 211 -32.43 -10.94 21.47
CA ARG A 211 -31.89 -10.41 22.73
C ARG A 211 -31.10 -9.12 22.44
N PRO A 212 -31.45 -7.98 23.05
CA PRO A 212 -30.74 -6.72 22.79
C PRO A 212 -29.43 -6.63 23.58
N PHE A 213 -28.56 -5.71 23.15
CA PHE A 213 -27.52 -5.16 24.01
C PHE A 213 -28.13 -4.10 24.91
N THR A 214 -27.83 -4.13 26.20
CA THR A 214 -28.20 -3.09 27.16
C THR A 214 -26.97 -2.27 27.53
N THR A 215 -27.17 -0.98 27.66
CA THR A 215 -26.16 -0.03 28.14
C THR A 215 -26.83 0.98 29.06
N TYR A 216 -26.03 1.76 29.79
CA TYR A 216 -26.51 2.81 30.66
C TYR A 216 -26.02 4.15 30.15
N TYR A 217 -26.94 5.09 29.96
CA TYR A 217 -26.61 6.45 29.58
C TYR A 217 -26.46 7.29 30.86
N HIS A 218 -25.21 7.63 31.21
CA HIS A 218 -24.91 8.58 32.26
C HIS A 218 -25.13 10.01 31.72
N ALA A 219 -26.35 10.51 31.79
CA ALA A 219 -26.65 11.92 31.53
C ALA A 219 -26.70 12.68 32.86
N LEU A 220 -25.97 13.81 32.91
CA LEU A 220 -25.97 14.86 33.94
C LEU A 220 -25.78 14.38 35.39
#